data_AF-A0A9W6UWQ5-F1
#
_entry.id   AF-A0A9W6UWQ5-F1
#
_cell.length_a   1.000
_cell.length_b   1.000
_cell.length_c   1.000
_cell.angle_alpha   90.00
_cell.angle_beta   90.00
_cell.angle_gamma   90.00
#
_symmetry.space_group_name_H-M   'P 1'
#
loop_
_entity.id
_entity.type
_entity.pdbx_description
1 polymer ?
#
loop_
_entity_poly.entity_id
_entity_poly.type
_entity_poly.pdbx_seq_one_letter_code
_entity_poly.pdbx_strand_id
1 'polypeptide(L)'
;MASRNIEPNRRLAKLMEEAGFSNKGLASRVVRLGKVRGAPHLRYNHSSVARWLRGEQPRRPVPQIIAEIFTIELGRRITAADIGMSAPVVPPDIGLELPTSRSACVQVASQLWRADAEQQRLLVDADFDPTAFASAALGWLVGPWDSQPTPAAGRRIGTADVEEIRQVTNAFRILDNRLGGGHVRGPVVEYLNTHVAPLLRDGRCTEEVRPQFFAAVADLTKLAAWLYHDMDKQGLAQRYLIQALALAKVADDYGLAGEILAAMSQQAQYVAQSRRAVELARAAQSAAQRAGMPVLLTECQVMEAHGYAAQQEARACALALTRAEKSYERAADTEMPAWLDYFDEAYFAAKIAHCFRELGRGEETEQYALRSLDMDPSYRRGKTFNIAVLGTALALQGKVDEACAHVRTAIDMAVALTSSRVYRYIGDACRALSPYAAEPDVRELMEYAEDRLPDLRVREERP
;
A
#
# COMPACT_ATOMS: atom_id res chain seq x y z
N MET A 1 38.07 -23.10 -10.55
CA MET A 1 37.45 -22.20 -9.55
C MET A 1 37.98 -20.80 -9.78
N ALA A 2 37.25 -19.93 -10.48
CA ALA A 2 37.64 -18.53 -10.62
C ALA A 2 37.39 -17.82 -9.28
N SER A 3 38.44 -17.32 -8.65
CA SER A 3 38.35 -16.47 -7.47
C SER A 3 37.60 -15.20 -7.85
N ARG A 4 36.35 -15.04 -7.36
CA ARG A 4 35.63 -13.76 -7.40
C ARG A 4 36.55 -12.71 -6.78
N ASN A 5 36.94 -11.72 -7.55
CA ASN A 5 37.73 -10.58 -7.07
C ASN A 5 36.79 -9.76 -6.16
N ILE A 6 36.92 -9.91 -4.84
CA ILE A 6 36.05 -9.22 -3.87
C ILE A 6 36.64 -7.82 -3.65
N GLU A 7 35.91 -6.78 -4.04
CA GLU A 7 36.33 -5.40 -3.83
C GLU A 7 36.36 -5.02 -2.32
N PRO A 8 37.38 -4.28 -1.85
CA PRO A 8 37.43 -3.78 -0.48
C PRO A 8 36.23 -2.88 -0.14
N ASN A 9 35.64 -3.08 1.03
CA ASN A 9 34.49 -2.31 1.50
C ASN A 9 34.93 -0.94 2.06
N ARG A 10 35.17 0.01 1.16
CA ARG A 10 35.57 1.40 1.49
C ARG A 10 34.51 2.16 2.28
N ARG A 11 33.23 1.79 2.12
CA ARG A 11 32.11 2.42 2.83
C ARG A 11 32.12 2.10 4.32
N LEU A 12 32.28 0.82 4.68
CA LEU A 12 32.47 0.41 6.07
C LEU A 12 33.70 1.08 6.67
N ALA A 13 34.81 1.13 5.94
CA ALA A 13 36.06 1.74 6.43
C ALA A 13 35.86 3.22 6.82
N LYS A 14 35.21 4.00 5.95
CA LYS A 14 34.92 5.42 6.21
C LYS A 14 34.03 5.62 7.44
N LEU A 15 32.99 4.80 7.60
CA LEU A 15 32.10 4.89 8.77
C LEU A 15 32.80 4.46 10.06
N MET A 16 33.69 3.47 10.01
CA MET A 16 34.52 3.09 11.16
C MET A 16 35.46 4.22 11.59
N GLU A 17 36.05 4.94 10.64
CA GLU A 17 36.88 6.11 10.91
C GLU A 17 36.06 7.25 11.53
N GLU A 18 34.92 7.59 10.93
CA GLU A 18 34.00 8.63 11.43
C GLU A 18 33.51 8.34 12.86
N ALA A 19 33.20 7.07 13.16
CA ALA A 19 32.74 6.63 14.47
C ALA A 19 33.86 6.34 15.48
N GLY A 20 35.13 6.45 15.08
CA GLY A 20 36.28 6.11 15.94
C GLY A 20 36.33 4.63 16.36
N PHE A 21 35.78 3.72 15.55
CA PHE A 21 35.72 2.29 15.87
C PHE A 21 36.96 1.52 15.42
N SER A 22 37.59 0.81 16.36
CA SER A 22 38.53 -0.26 16.02
C SER A 22 37.81 -1.53 15.56
N ASN A 23 38.50 -2.42 14.84
CA ASN A 23 37.98 -3.74 14.45
C ASN A 23 37.48 -4.54 15.66
N LYS A 24 38.21 -4.49 16.78
CA LYS A 24 37.79 -5.12 18.04
C LYS A 24 36.55 -4.44 18.62
N GLY A 25 36.52 -3.11 18.61
CA GLY A 25 35.42 -2.30 19.13
C GLY A 25 34.10 -2.53 18.40
N LEU A 26 34.13 -2.61 17.06
CA LEU A 26 32.94 -2.92 16.26
C LEU A 26 32.46 -4.36 16.52
N ALA A 27 33.37 -5.34 16.52
CA ALA A 27 33.02 -6.73 16.78
C ALA A 27 32.32 -6.93 18.15
N SER A 28 32.85 -6.30 19.21
CA SER A 28 32.25 -6.35 20.54
C SER A 28 30.86 -5.71 20.58
N ARG A 29 30.65 -4.59 19.88
CA ARG A 29 29.33 -3.95 19.76
C ARG A 29 28.33 -4.83 19.01
N VAL A 30 28.75 -5.48 17.93
CA VAL A 30 27.91 -6.42 17.15
C VAL A 30 27.46 -7.60 18.04
N VAL A 31 28.36 -8.21 18.80
CA VAL A 31 28.00 -9.31 19.70
C VAL A 31 27.06 -8.84 20.82
N ARG A 32 27.32 -7.65 21.38
CA ARG A 32 26.49 -7.07 22.45
C ARG A 32 25.07 -6.75 21.95
N LEU A 33 24.96 -6.01 20.85
CA LEU A 33 23.66 -5.63 20.28
C LEU A 33 22.93 -6.85 19.71
N GLY A 34 23.65 -7.80 19.13
CA GLY A 34 23.09 -9.08 18.69
C GLY A 34 22.38 -9.84 19.81
N LYS A 35 22.93 -9.87 21.03
CA LYS A 35 22.24 -10.46 22.19
C LYS A 35 20.92 -9.75 22.52
N VAL A 36 20.92 -8.42 22.49
CA VAL A 36 19.71 -7.61 22.75
C VAL A 36 18.66 -7.84 21.66
N ARG A 37 19.09 -8.01 20.40
CA ARG A 37 18.22 -8.25 19.23
C ARG A 37 17.86 -9.74 19.02
N GLY A 38 17.98 -10.59 20.04
CA GLY A 38 17.55 -12.00 19.96
C GLY A 38 18.49 -12.94 19.20
N ALA A 39 19.73 -12.53 18.93
CA ALA A 39 20.76 -13.34 18.28
C ALA A 39 21.95 -13.64 19.24
N PRO A 40 21.74 -14.38 20.35
CA PRO A 40 22.77 -14.59 21.38
C PRO A 40 23.93 -15.51 20.94
N HIS A 41 23.73 -16.24 19.85
CA HIS A 41 24.70 -17.17 19.27
C HIS A 41 25.78 -16.49 18.43
N LEU A 42 25.66 -15.19 18.14
CA LEU A 42 26.65 -14.47 17.34
C LEU A 42 28.02 -14.44 18.05
N ARG A 43 29.07 -14.78 17.30
CA ARG A 43 30.46 -14.80 17.75
C ARG A 43 31.31 -14.11 16.68
N TYR A 44 31.58 -12.82 16.88
CA TYR A 44 32.44 -12.03 16.01
C TYR A 44 33.62 -11.47 16.77
N ASN A 45 34.76 -11.36 16.08
CA ASN A 45 36.01 -10.82 16.61
C ASN A 45 36.60 -9.84 15.60
N HIS A 46 37.74 -9.23 15.95
CA HIS A 46 38.43 -8.27 15.09
C HIS A 46 38.74 -8.83 13.69
N SER A 47 39.00 -10.14 13.55
CA SER A 47 39.30 -10.79 12.27
C SER A 47 38.06 -10.91 11.39
N SER A 48 36.86 -11.04 11.97
CA SER A 48 35.61 -10.95 11.23
C SER A 48 35.40 -9.56 10.63
N VAL A 49 35.66 -8.50 11.39
CA VAL A 49 35.60 -7.13 10.87
C VAL A 49 36.65 -6.89 9.79
N ALA A 50 37.86 -7.42 9.94
CA ALA A 50 38.88 -7.35 8.90
C ALA A 50 38.46 -8.06 7.60
N ARG A 51 37.74 -9.18 7.69
CA ARG A 51 37.13 -9.84 6.52
C ARG A 51 36.05 -8.97 5.87
N TRP A 52 35.26 -8.29 6.68
CA TRP A 52 34.24 -7.36 6.21
C TRP A 52 34.80 -6.16 5.45
N LEU A 53 35.91 -5.60 5.93
CA LEU A 53 36.65 -4.54 5.24
C LEU A 53 37.25 -5.02 3.91
N ARG A 54 37.56 -6.30 3.77
CA ARG A 54 37.96 -6.93 2.51
C ARG A 54 36.79 -7.31 1.59
N GLY A 55 35.57 -6.94 1.98
CA GLY A 55 34.35 -7.14 1.18
C GLY A 55 33.59 -8.44 1.45
N GLU A 56 34.01 -9.27 2.42
CA GLU A 56 33.20 -10.39 2.88
C GLU A 56 31.96 -9.87 3.61
N GLN A 57 30.77 -10.32 3.25
CA GLN A 57 29.55 -9.89 3.94
C GLN A 57 29.13 -10.94 4.98
N PRO A 58 28.89 -10.55 6.24
CA PRO A 58 28.34 -11.48 7.21
C PRO A 58 26.89 -11.82 6.85
N ARG A 59 26.46 -13.03 7.22
CA ARG A 59 25.06 -13.43 7.08
C ARG A 59 24.15 -12.54 7.94
N ARG A 60 22.91 -12.41 7.52
CA ARG A 60 21.85 -11.75 8.31
C ARG A 60 21.72 -12.39 9.70
N PRO A 61 21.37 -11.60 10.74
CA PRO A 61 20.97 -10.18 10.72
C PRO A 61 22.13 -9.17 10.87
N VAL A 62 23.37 -9.61 10.67
CA VAL A 62 24.57 -8.84 11.09
C VAL A 62 24.79 -7.54 10.32
N PRO A 63 24.57 -7.43 9.00
CA PRO A 63 24.65 -6.13 8.31
C PRO A 63 23.73 -5.07 8.90
N GLN A 64 22.51 -5.45 9.31
CA GLN A 64 21.54 -4.56 9.95
C GLN A 64 22.00 -4.14 11.35
N ILE A 65 22.53 -5.09 12.13
CA ILE A 65 23.11 -4.79 13.46
C ILE A 65 24.29 -3.82 13.34
N ILE A 66 25.17 -4.00 12.34
CA ILE A 66 26.29 -3.08 12.09
C ILE A 66 25.76 -1.68 11.75
N ALA A 67 24.77 -1.58 10.85
CA ALA A 67 24.16 -0.32 10.46
C ALA A 67 23.47 0.40 11.65
N GLU A 68 22.79 -0.36 12.51
CA GLU A 68 22.18 0.15 13.74
C GLU A 68 23.24 0.70 14.71
N ILE A 69 24.36 0.01 14.88
CA ILE A 69 25.47 0.49 15.72
C ILE A 69 25.98 1.84 15.23
N PHE A 70 26.17 2.02 13.92
CA PHE A 70 26.58 3.30 13.36
C PHE A 70 25.48 4.36 13.46
N THR A 71 24.21 3.97 13.33
CA THR A 71 23.08 4.89 13.52
C THR A 71 23.06 5.46 14.94
N ILE A 72 23.27 4.61 15.94
CA ILE A 72 23.32 5.01 17.35
C ILE A 72 24.52 5.91 17.61
N GLU A 73 25.71 5.55 17.10
CA GLU A 73 26.94 6.30 17.39
C GLU A 73 27.02 7.65 16.65
N LEU A 74 26.57 7.70 15.39
CA LEU A 74 26.70 8.90 14.54
C LEU A 74 25.49 9.82 14.60
N GLY A 75 24.43 9.45 15.32
CA GLY A 75 23.22 10.28 15.47
C GLY A 75 22.44 10.54 14.18
N ARG A 76 22.72 9.77 13.11
CA ARG A 76 22.05 9.85 11.80
C ARG A 76 21.72 8.47 11.28
N ARG A 77 20.66 8.35 10.49
CA ARG A 77 20.25 7.05 9.94
C ARG A 77 21.33 6.48 9.00
N ILE A 78 21.84 5.30 9.35
CA ILE A 78 22.78 4.52 8.55
C ILE A 78 22.13 3.16 8.23
N THR A 79 22.16 2.77 6.96
CA THR A 79 21.60 1.51 6.46
C THR A 79 22.70 0.49 6.14
N ALA A 80 22.31 -0.77 5.92
CA ALA A 80 23.26 -1.80 5.45
C ALA A 80 23.92 -1.42 4.11
N ALA A 81 23.24 -0.62 3.27
CA ALA A 81 23.79 -0.12 2.02
C ALA A 81 24.83 0.99 2.23
N ASP A 82 24.64 1.84 3.23
CA ASP A 82 25.58 2.90 3.59
C ASP A 82 26.91 2.35 4.11
N ILE A 83 26.91 1.18 4.75
CA ILE A 83 28.12 0.44 5.16
C ILE A 83 28.66 -0.49 4.06
N GLY A 84 28.14 -0.45 2.84
CA GLY A 84 28.59 -1.28 1.72
C GLY A 84 28.28 -2.78 1.87
N MET A 85 27.31 -3.13 2.72
CA MET A 85 26.83 -4.50 2.94
C MET A 85 25.40 -4.68 2.47
N SER A 86 25.12 -4.18 1.26
CA SER A 86 23.80 -4.33 0.63
C SER A 86 23.53 -5.79 0.23
N ALA A 87 22.25 -6.14 0.22
CA ALA A 87 21.70 -7.18 -0.64
C ALA A 87 22.19 -7.02 -2.10
N PRO A 88 22.10 -8.07 -2.95
CA PRO A 88 22.19 -7.87 -4.39
C PRO A 88 21.31 -6.69 -4.82
N VAL A 89 21.80 -5.87 -5.76
CA VAL A 89 21.07 -4.73 -6.32
C VAL A 89 19.72 -5.24 -6.77
N VAL A 90 18.68 -4.72 -6.15
CA VAL A 90 17.31 -5.04 -6.51
C VAL A 90 17.06 -4.41 -7.87
N PRO A 91 16.60 -5.17 -8.88
CA PRO A 91 16.29 -4.61 -10.18
C PRO A 91 15.33 -3.41 -10.05
N PRO A 92 15.55 -2.29 -10.76
CA PRO A 92 14.67 -1.11 -10.68
C PRO A 92 13.20 -1.41 -11.03
N ASP A 93 12.98 -2.44 -11.83
CA ASP A 93 11.69 -2.95 -12.29
C ASP A 93 11.09 -4.02 -11.37
N ILE A 94 11.70 -4.33 -10.21
CA ILE A 94 11.21 -5.37 -9.32
C ILE A 94 9.72 -5.22 -9.01
N GLY A 95 8.96 -6.27 -9.28
CA GLY A 95 7.53 -6.30 -8.99
C GLY A 95 6.64 -5.44 -9.89
N LEU A 96 7.16 -4.85 -10.98
CA LEU A 96 6.34 -4.24 -12.05
C LEU A 96 5.80 -5.25 -13.05
N GLU A 97 6.44 -6.42 -13.14
CA GLU A 97 5.95 -7.52 -13.96
C GLU A 97 5.16 -8.51 -13.11
N LEU A 98 4.11 -9.08 -13.69
CA LEU A 98 3.38 -10.18 -13.10
C LEU A 98 4.20 -11.47 -13.30
N PRO A 99 4.67 -12.12 -12.21
CA PRO A 99 5.34 -13.41 -12.32
C PRO A 99 4.44 -14.46 -12.99
N THR A 100 5.03 -15.37 -13.78
CA THR A 100 4.30 -16.40 -14.54
C THR A 100 4.36 -17.81 -13.93
N SER A 101 5.00 -17.94 -12.75
CA SER A 101 5.10 -19.19 -12.02
C SER A 101 5.07 -18.96 -10.52
N ARG A 102 4.75 -20.01 -9.76
CA ARG A 102 4.75 -19.94 -8.28
C ARG A 102 6.13 -19.59 -7.71
N SER A 103 7.20 -20.18 -8.24
CA SER A 103 8.56 -19.93 -7.76
C SER A 103 9.00 -18.49 -8.01
N ALA A 104 8.68 -17.94 -9.19
CA ALA A 104 8.94 -16.55 -9.51
C ALA A 104 8.14 -15.61 -8.60
N CYS A 105 6.86 -15.91 -8.33
CA CYS A 105 6.03 -15.15 -7.40
C CYS A 105 6.64 -15.07 -5.99
N VAL A 106 7.03 -16.22 -5.42
CA VAL A 106 7.69 -16.30 -4.11
C VAL A 106 9.01 -15.52 -4.10
N GLN A 107 9.81 -15.62 -5.16
CA GLN A 107 11.10 -14.94 -5.28
C GLN A 107 10.93 -13.42 -5.35
N VAL A 108 10.09 -12.92 -6.26
CA VAL A 108 9.91 -11.47 -6.48
C VAL A 108 9.27 -10.83 -5.25
N ALA A 109 8.21 -11.42 -4.69
CA ALA A 109 7.58 -10.91 -3.48
C ALA A 109 8.56 -10.86 -2.29
N SER A 110 9.31 -11.93 -2.05
CA SER A 110 10.33 -11.97 -0.99
C SER A 110 11.42 -10.92 -1.18
N GLN A 111 11.86 -10.68 -2.42
CA GLN A 111 12.88 -9.68 -2.73
C GLN A 111 12.34 -8.26 -2.58
N LEU A 112 11.10 -8.00 -3.03
CA LEU A 112 10.42 -6.72 -2.88
C LEU A 112 10.26 -6.34 -1.40
N TRP A 113 9.69 -7.22 -0.58
CA TRP A 113 9.46 -6.95 0.85
C TRP A 113 10.77 -6.76 1.61
N ARG A 114 11.80 -7.51 1.22
CA ARG A 114 13.15 -7.34 1.75
C ARG A 114 13.73 -5.96 1.42
N ALA A 115 13.67 -5.57 0.16
CA ALA A 115 14.20 -4.30 -0.32
C ALA A 115 13.50 -3.12 0.37
N ASP A 116 12.19 -3.28 0.57
CA ASP A 116 11.35 -2.32 1.23
C ASP A 116 11.61 -2.22 2.75
N ALA A 117 11.75 -3.36 3.44
CA ALA A 117 12.16 -3.41 4.85
C ALA A 117 13.54 -2.77 5.06
N GLU A 118 14.46 -2.96 4.10
CA GLU A 118 15.79 -2.31 4.09
C GLU A 118 15.75 -0.85 3.64
N GLN A 119 14.60 -0.35 3.19
CA GLN A 119 14.35 1.04 2.77
C GLN A 119 15.30 1.45 1.65
N GLN A 120 15.47 0.56 0.68
CA GLN A 120 16.33 0.82 -0.47
C GLN A 120 15.79 2.00 -1.27
N ARG A 121 16.62 3.05 -1.38
CA ARG A 121 16.23 4.36 -1.92
C ARG A 121 15.59 4.28 -3.32
N LEU A 122 16.18 3.49 -4.22
CA LEU A 122 15.66 3.30 -5.58
C LEU A 122 14.23 2.76 -5.63
N LEU A 123 13.81 2.02 -4.60
CA LEU A 123 12.47 1.48 -4.48
C LEU A 123 11.53 2.46 -3.76
N VAL A 124 12.00 3.08 -2.66
CA VAL A 124 11.18 4.00 -1.84
C VAL A 124 10.83 5.29 -2.59
N ASP A 125 11.71 5.72 -3.49
CA ASP A 125 11.54 6.90 -4.33
C ASP A 125 11.06 6.53 -5.76
N ALA A 126 10.64 5.29 -5.99
CA ALA A 126 10.20 4.85 -7.31
C ALA A 126 8.87 5.51 -7.72
N ASP A 127 8.84 6.02 -8.95
CA ASP A 127 7.64 6.56 -9.56
C ASP A 127 6.68 5.45 -10.04
N PHE A 128 5.44 5.85 -10.31
CA PHE A 128 4.41 5.00 -10.90
C PHE A 128 4.68 4.78 -12.39
N ASP A 129 4.57 3.53 -12.86
CA ASP A 129 4.69 3.17 -14.27
C ASP A 129 3.28 3.09 -14.92
N PRO A 130 2.95 3.95 -15.91
CA PRO A 130 1.64 3.95 -16.56
C PRO A 130 1.26 2.67 -17.33
N THR A 131 2.23 1.80 -17.61
CA THR A 131 2.06 0.60 -18.45
C THR A 131 1.96 -0.68 -17.63
N ALA A 132 2.59 -0.74 -16.46
CA ALA A 132 2.73 -1.98 -15.69
C ALA A 132 1.39 -2.65 -15.31
N PHE A 133 0.38 -1.87 -14.92
CA PHE A 133 -0.95 -2.41 -14.61
C PHE A 133 -1.65 -3.06 -15.80
N ALA A 134 -1.49 -2.51 -17.00
CA ALA A 134 -2.09 -3.08 -18.20
C ALA A 134 -1.53 -4.48 -18.48
N SER A 135 -0.20 -4.58 -18.45
CA SER A 135 0.54 -5.81 -18.68
C SER A 135 0.22 -6.84 -17.61
N ALA A 136 0.15 -6.43 -16.34
CA ALA A 136 -0.18 -7.31 -15.22
C ALA A 136 -1.62 -7.84 -15.31
N ALA A 137 -2.61 -6.98 -15.58
CA ALA A 137 -4.01 -7.40 -15.71
C ALA A 137 -4.21 -8.36 -16.90
N LEU A 138 -3.59 -8.06 -18.05
CA LEU A 138 -3.66 -8.95 -19.22
C LEU A 138 -2.96 -10.29 -18.96
N GLY A 139 -1.76 -10.27 -18.38
CA GLY A 139 -1.04 -11.50 -18.00
C GLY A 139 -1.79 -12.34 -16.96
N TRP A 140 -2.56 -11.68 -16.07
CA TRP A 140 -3.41 -12.38 -15.12
C TRP A 140 -4.59 -13.06 -15.82
N LEU A 141 -5.29 -12.35 -16.71
CA LEU A 141 -6.48 -12.84 -17.41
C LEU A 141 -6.19 -13.96 -18.41
N VAL A 142 -5.16 -13.81 -19.24
CA VAL A 142 -4.91 -14.70 -20.39
C VAL A 142 -3.48 -15.23 -20.49
N GLY A 143 -2.58 -14.73 -19.64
CA GLY A 143 -1.17 -15.13 -19.67
C GLY A 143 -0.98 -16.60 -19.23
N PRO A 144 -0.01 -17.30 -19.84
CA PRO A 144 0.33 -18.66 -19.46
C PRO A 144 0.80 -18.70 -18.01
N TRP A 145 0.44 -19.77 -17.29
CA TRP A 145 0.83 -19.98 -15.92
C TRP A 145 1.51 -21.33 -15.75
N ASP A 146 2.73 -21.32 -15.25
CA ASP A 146 3.46 -22.53 -14.91
C ASP A 146 3.03 -23.04 -13.52
N SER A 147 2.28 -24.14 -13.52
CA SER A 147 1.75 -24.81 -12.33
C SER A 147 2.70 -25.85 -11.73
N GLN A 148 3.95 -25.95 -12.22
CA GLN A 148 4.89 -26.95 -11.74
C GLN A 148 5.07 -26.90 -10.21
N PRO A 149 4.98 -28.05 -9.52
CA PRO A 149 5.23 -28.09 -8.09
C PRO A 149 6.69 -27.75 -7.81
N THR A 150 6.91 -26.70 -7.03
CA THR A 150 8.21 -26.41 -6.42
C THR A 150 8.44 -27.37 -5.24
N PRO A 151 9.57 -28.10 -5.18
CA PRO A 151 9.92 -28.90 -4.03
C PRO A 151 10.05 -28.00 -2.78
N ALA A 152 9.35 -28.36 -1.70
CA ALA A 152 9.44 -27.67 -0.41
C ALA A 152 9.99 -28.63 0.64
N ALA A 153 11.08 -28.24 1.31
CA ALA A 153 11.80 -29.08 2.27
C ALA A 153 11.80 -28.52 3.72
N GLY A 154 11.09 -27.41 3.98
CA GLY A 154 11.05 -26.75 5.29
C GLY A 154 9.77 -27.04 6.08
N ARG A 155 9.45 -26.15 7.02
CA ARG A 155 8.36 -26.28 8.02
C ARG A 155 7.00 -26.61 7.37
N ARG A 156 6.21 -27.47 8.00
CA ARG A 156 4.82 -27.72 7.59
C ARG A 156 3.95 -26.52 7.94
N ILE A 157 3.25 -25.97 6.95
CA ILE A 157 2.22 -24.94 7.09
C ILE A 157 0.87 -25.64 7.20
N GLY A 158 0.12 -25.30 8.25
CA GLY A 158 -1.23 -25.79 8.50
C GLY A 158 -2.27 -24.67 8.50
N THR A 159 -3.52 -25.03 8.77
CA THR A 159 -4.65 -24.08 8.87
C THR A 159 -4.44 -23.03 9.96
N ALA A 160 -3.77 -23.38 11.07
CA ALA A 160 -3.43 -22.44 12.14
C ALA A 160 -2.51 -21.31 11.67
N ASP A 161 -1.53 -21.60 10.80
CA ASP A 161 -0.63 -20.57 10.25
C ASP A 161 -1.39 -19.61 9.30
N VAL A 162 -2.34 -20.15 8.53
CA VAL A 162 -3.20 -19.34 7.65
C VAL A 162 -4.07 -18.41 8.48
N GLU A 163 -4.65 -18.93 9.56
CA GLU A 163 -5.52 -18.16 10.45
C GLU A 163 -4.74 -17.08 11.22
N GLU A 164 -3.51 -17.37 11.66
CA GLU A 164 -2.61 -16.36 12.23
C GLU A 164 -2.40 -15.18 11.27
N ILE A 165 -2.07 -15.45 10.00
CA ILE A 165 -1.88 -14.40 8.99
C ILE A 165 -3.16 -13.57 8.79
N ARG A 166 -4.33 -14.22 8.74
CA ARG A 166 -5.62 -13.53 8.61
C ARG A 166 -5.90 -12.61 9.79
N GLN A 167 -5.70 -13.08 11.02
CA GLN A 167 -5.93 -12.30 12.23
C GLN A 167 -4.98 -11.11 12.33
N VAL A 168 -3.70 -11.30 12.04
CA VAL A 168 -2.71 -10.23 11.99
C VAL A 168 -3.07 -9.19 10.92
N THR A 169 -3.48 -9.64 9.74
CA THR A 169 -3.94 -8.75 8.65
C THR A 169 -5.15 -7.92 9.08
N ASN A 170 -6.14 -8.53 9.73
CA ASN A 170 -7.31 -7.82 10.23
C ASN A 170 -6.96 -6.79 11.31
N ALA A 171 -6.06 -7.14 12.24
CA ALA A 171 -5.59 -6.21 13.26
C ALA A 171 -4.91 -4.98 12.64
N PHE A 172 -4.07 -5.17 11.62
CA PHE A 172 -3.45 -4.06 10.89
C PHE A 172 -4.47 -3.22 10.12
N ARG A 173 -5.50 -3.83 9.52
CA ARG A 173 -6.58 -3.11 8.82
C ARG A 173 -7.38 -2.20 9.77
N ILE A 174 -7.69 -2.68 10.98
CA ILE A 174 -8.37 -1.88 12.01
C ILE A 174 -7.49 -0.69 12.43
N LEU A 175 -6.18 -0.91 12.63
CA LEU A 175 -5.25 0.16 12.97
C LEU A 175 -5.12 1.20 11.85
N ASP A 176 -5.04 0.75 10.60
CA ASP A 176 -4.95 1.61 9.42
C ASP A 176 -6.18 2.53 9.30
N ASN A 177 -7.39 1.98 9.47
CA ASN A 177 -8.62 2.78 9.41
C ASN A 177 -8.72 3.85 10.53
N ARG A 178 -8.08 3.63 11.67
CA ARG A 178 -8.09 4.53 12.82
C ARG A 178 -6.97 5.57 12.81
N LEU A 179 -5.78 5.21 12.32
CA LEU A 179 -4.55 6.01 12.44
C LEU A 179 -3.99 6.51 11.10
N GLY A 180 -4.43 5.94 9.98
CA GLY A 180 -3.82 6.11 8.66
C GLY A 180 -2.61 5.19 8.41
N GLY A 181 -2.15 5.15 7.17
CA GLY A 181 -1.17 4.16 6.72
C GLY A 181 0.26 4.35 7.26
N GLY A 182 0.61 5.58 7.67
CA GLY A 182 1.97 5.94 8.06
C GLY A 182 2.53 5.13 9.24
N HIS A 183 1.73 4.95 10.29
CA HIS A 183 2.14 4.21 11.49
C HIS A 183 2.10 2.68 11.33
N VAL A 184 1.28 2.18 10.40
CA VAL A 184 1.01 0.74 10.22
C VAL A 184 1.99 0.10 9.23
N ARG A 185 2.52 0.89 8.27
CA ARG A 185 3.39 0.40 7.20
C ARG A 185 4.63 -0.35 7.69
N GLY A 186 5.35 0.19 8.68
CA GLY A 186 6.59 -0.42 9.18
C GLY A 186 6.39 -1.84 9.72
N PRO A 187 5.48 -2.04 10.70
CA PRO A 187 5.13 -3.36 11.23
C PRO A 187 4.65 -4.36 10.17
N VAL A 188 3.84 -3.93 9.20
CA VAL A 188 3.33 -4.81 8.12
C VAL A 188 4.45 -5.32 7.23
N VAL A 189 5.34 -4.42 6.79
CA VAL A 189 6.48 -4.78 5.92
C VAL A 189 7.45 -5.70 6.66
N GLU A 190 7.70 -5.44 7.94
CA GLU A 190 8.55 -6.30 8.75
C GLU A 190 7.94 -7.70 8.94
N TYR A 191 6.63 -7.81 9.18
CA TYR A 191 5.93 -9.09 9.27
C TYR A 191 5.98 -9.87 7.95
N LEU A 192 5.74 -9.19 6.82
CA LEU A 192 5.90 -9.77 5.48
C LEU A 192 7.32 -10.31 5.26
N ASN A 193 8.35 -9.53 5.56
CA ASN A 193 9.75 -9.88 5.30
C ASN A 193 10.31 -10.96 6.26
N THR A 194 9.98 -10.88 7.55
CA THR A 194 10.60 -11.72 8.58
C THR A 194 9.81 -12.97 8.93
N HIS A 195 8.49 -12.93 8.82
CA HIS A 195 7.63 -14.07 9.15
C HIS A 195 7.09 -14.75 7.89
N VAL A 196 6.43 -13.99 7.01
CA VAL A 196 5.73 -14.57 5.84
C VAL A 196 6.68 -15.03 4.73
N ALA A 197 7.73 -14.27 4.42
CA ALA A 197 8.66 -14.61 3.36
C ALA A 197 9.40 -15.95 3.58
N PRO A 198 9.88 -16.29 4.80
CA PRO A 198 10.38 -17.64 5.08
C PRO A 198 9.34 -18.75 4.86
N LEU A 199 8.07 -18.53 5.24
CA LEU A 199 7.00 -19.51 5.00
C LEU A 199 6.77 -19.75 3.51
N LEU A 200 6.78 -18.69 2.69
CA LEU A 200 6.64 -18.82 1.23
C LEU A 200 7.81 -19.56 0.58
N ARG A 201 9.04 -19.28 1.02
CA ARG A 201 10.26 -19.86 0.42
C ARG A 201 10.46 -21.32 0.81
N ASP A 202 10.30 -21.61 2.09
CA ASP A 202 10.76 -22.88 2.67
C ASP A 202 9.59 -23.77 3.12
N GLY A 203 8.39 -23.22 3.28
CA GLY A 203 7.26 -23.93 3.83
C GLY A 203 6.65 -24.98 2.91
N ARG A 204 6.19 -26.08 3.50
CA ARG A 204 5.44 -27.15 2.81
C ARG A 204 3.98 -27.15 3.26
N CYS A 205 3.04 -27.16 2.32
CA CYS A 205 1.59 -27.22 2.58
C CYS A 205 0.95 -28.34 1.74
N THR A 206 -0.17 -28.86 2.24
CA THR A 206 -1.03 -29.76 1.46
C THR A 206 -1.69 -29.00 0.31
N GLU A 207 -2.19 -29.72 -0.71
CA GLU A 207 -2.96 -29.10 -1.81
C GLU A 207 -4.20 -28.34 -1.30
N GLU A 208 -4.80 -28.81 -0.20
CA GLU A 208 -5.96 -28.16 0.43
C GLU A 208 -5.61 -26.83 1.13
N VAL A 209 -4.47 -26.77 1.83
CA VAL A 209 -4.06 -25.58 2.59
C VAL A 209 -3.41 -24.53 1.70
N ARG A 210 -2.80 -24.95 0.58
CA ARG A 210 -2.01 -24.07 -0.28
C ARG A 210 -2.80 -22.88 -0.83
N PRO A 211 -3.99 -23.04 -1.44
CA PRO A 211 -4.79 -21.89 -1.91
C PRO A 211 -5.08 -20.90 -0.79
N GLN A 212 -5.49 -21.40 0.38
CA GLN A 212 -5.84 -20.58 1.52
C GLN A 212 -4.65 -19.78 2.07
N PHE A 213 -3.46 -20.41 2.11
CA PHE A 213 -2.23 -19.75 2.50
C PHE A 213 -1.84 -18.63 1.52
N PHE A 214 -1.85 -18.90 0.22
CA PHE A 214 -1.53 -17.88 -0.79
C PHE A 214 -2.56 -16.74 -0.81
N ALA A 215 -3.84 -17.03 -0.59
CA ALA A 215 -4.87 -16.01 -0.46
C ALA A 215 -4.64 -15.10 0.77
N ALA A 216 -4.30 -15.68 1.94
CA ALA A 216 -4.00 -14.91 3.14
C ALA A 216 -2.76 -14.00 2.95
N VAL A 217 -1.73 -14.50 2.27
CA VAL A 217 -0.54 -13.71 1.92
C VAL A 217 -0.88 -12.62 0.89
N ALA A 218 -1.71 -12.93 -0.10
CA ALA A 218 -2.15 -11.95 -1.09
C ALA A 218 -2.94 -10.79 -0.45
N ASP A 219 -3.85 -11.08 0.49
CA ASP A 219 -4.61 -10.05 1.21
C ASP A 219 -3.70 -9.17 2.07
N LEU A 220 -2.73 -9.73 2.79
CA LEU A 220 -1.74 -8.95 3.53
C LEU A 220 -0.87 -8.09 2.59
N THR A 221 -0.52 -8.62 1.42
CA THR A 221 0.26 -7.86 0.42
C THR A 221 -0.56 -6.72 -0.18
N LYS A 222 -1.87 -6.95 -0.43
CA LYS A 222 -2.82 -5.91 -0.84
C LYS A 222 -2.94 -4.83 0.24
N LEU A 223 -3.04 -5.22 1.52
CA LEU A 223 -3.07 -4.28 2.63
C LEU A 223 -1.82 -3.39 2.62
N ALA A 224 -0.63 -3.96 2.50
CA ALA A 224 0.61 -3.19 2.40
C ALA A 224 0.59 -2.19 1.23
N ALA A 225 0.05 -2.60 0.08
CA ALA A 225 -0.18 -1.71 -1.06
C ALA A 225 -1.10 -0.54 -0.71
N TRP A 226 -2.19 -0.78 0.03
CA TRP A 226 -3.11 0.26 0.48
C TRP A 226 -2.45 1.28 1.41
N LEU A 227 -1.57 0.83 2.31
CA LEU A 227 -0.81 1.74 3.19
C LEU A 227 0.07 2.68 2.36
N TYR A 228 0.75 2.17 1.33
CA TYR A 228 1.55 3.00 0.43
C TYR A 228 0.70 3.96 -0.41
N HIS A 229 -0.46 3.50 -0.87
CA HIS A 229 -1.40 4.35 -1.58
C HIS A 229 -1.88 5.50 -0.68
N ASP A 230 -2.17 5.22 0.58
CA ASP A 230 -2.56 6.21 1.60
C ASP A 230 -1.44 7.18 1.96
N MET A 231 -0.18 6.75 1.86
CA MET A 231 1.02 7.57 2.09
C MET A 231 1.50 8.33 0.85
N ASP A 232 0.81 8.23 -0.28
CA ASP A 232 1.20 8.82 -1.57
C ASP A 232 2.52 8.27 -2.16
N LYS A 233 2.79 6.99 -1.92
CA LYS A 233 3.95 6.25 -2.46
C LYS A 233 3.50 5.34 -3.60
N GLN A 234 3.05 5.95 -4.69
CA GLN A 234 2.30 5.25 -5.73
C GLN A 234 3.12 4.18 -6.49
N GLY A 235 4.40 4.41 -6.76
CA GLY A 235 5.25 3.38 -7.40
C GLY A 235 5.45 2.13 -6.54
N LEU A 236 5.53 2.30 -5.21
CA LEU A 236 5.57 1.17 -4.27
C LEU A 236 4.22 0.45 -4.19
N ALA A 237 3.13 1.20 -4.02
CA ALA A 237 1.78 0.65 -3.99
C ALA A 237 1.47 -0.18 -5.25
N GLN A 238 1.89 0.29 -6.43
CA GLN A 238 1.73 -0.43 -7.70
C GLN A 238 2.43 -1.80 -7.68
N ARG A 239 3.69 -1.85 -7.24
CA ARG A 239 4.46 -3.10 -7.17
C ARG A 239 3.83 -4.10 -6.21
N TYR A 240 3.37 -3.61 -5.06
CA TYR A 240 2.67 -4.45 -4.09
C TYR A 240 1.34 -4.98 -4.63
N LEU A 241 0.55 -4.17 -5.34
CA LEU A 241 -0.70 -4.65 -5.97
C LEU A 241 -0.42 -5.70 -7.04
N ILE A 242 0.61 -5.52 -7.88
CA ILE A 242 0.97 -6.51 -8.90
C ILE A 242 1.39 -7.83 -8.26
N GLN A 243 2.19 -7.79 -7.19
CA GLN A 243 2.57 -9.01 -6.47
C GLN A 243 1.40 -9.65 -5.72
N ALA A 244 0.49 -8.85 -5.15
CA ALA A 244 -0.74 -9.37 -4.56
C ALA A 244 -1.59 -10.11 -5.61
N LEU A 245 -1.73 -9.54 -6.83
CA LEU A 245 -2.46 -10.16 -7.94
C LEU A 245 -1.84 -11.49 -8.36
N ALA A 246 -0.50 -11.57 -8.40
CA ALA A 246 0.22 -12.80 -8.69
C ALA A 246 0.01 -13.88 -7.61
N LEU A 247 0.00 -13.49 -6.33
CA LEU A 247 -0.27 -14.40 -5.22
C LEU A 247 -1.73 -14.89 -5.25
N ALA A 248 -2.69 -14.02 -5.58
CA ALA A 248 -4.09 -14.42 -5.78
C ALA A 248 -4.25 -15.39 -6.96
N LYS A 249 -3.44 -15.25 -8.03
CA LYS A 249 -3.38 -16.21 -9.13
C LYS A 249 -2.87 -17.58 -8.68
N VAL A 250 -1.86 -17.64 -7.80
CA VAL A 250 -1.40 -18.91 -7.20
C VAL A 250 -2.51 -19.55 -6.35
N ALA A 251 -3.31 -18.73 -5.66
CA ALA A 251 -4.42 -19.17 -4.85
C ALA A 251 -5.65 -19.63 -5.66
N ASP A 252 -5.68 -19.35 -6.97
CA ASP A 252 -6.86 -19.49 -7.84
C ASP A 252 -8.12 -18.80 -7.25
N ASP A 253 -7.91 -17.67 -6.58
CA ASP A 253 -8.98 -16.91 -5.90
C ASP A 253 -9.41 -15.71 -6.76
N TYR A 254 -10.46 -15.91 -7.55
CA TYR A 254 -11.02 -14.88 -8.43
C TYR A 254 -11.68 -13.72 -7.68
N GLY A 255 -12.20 -13.96 -6.47
CA GLY A 255 -12.81 -12.92 -5.65
C GLY A 255 -11.76 -11.94 -5.17
N LEU A 256 -10.69 -12.47 -4.56
CA LEU A 256 -9.56 -11.65 -4.11
C LEU A 256 -8.83 -10.98 -5.28
N ALA A 257 -8.71 -11.64 -6.43
CA ALA A 257 -8.13 -11.02 -7.61
C ALA A 257 -9.00 -9.87 -8.15
N GLY A 258 -10.33 -10.00 -8.14
CA GLY A 258 -11.26 -8.92 -8.51
C GLY A 258 -11.12 -7.72 -7.59
N GLU A 259 -11.06 -7.94 -6.29
CA GLU A 259 -10.79 -6.92 -5.27
C GLU A 259 -9.43 -6.21 -5.49
N ILE A 260 -8.37 -6.96 -5.81
CA ILE A 260 -7.05 -6.36 -6.11
C ILE A 260 -7.09 -5.53 -7.40
N LEU A 261 -7.79 -5.99 -8.44
CA LEU A 261 -7.98 -5.24 -9.68
C LEU A 261 -8.82 -3.97 -9.46
N ALA A 262 -9.83 -4.01 -8.59
CA ALA A 262 -10.58 -2.84 -8.16
C ALA A 262 -9.67 -1.84 -7.41
N ALA A 263 -8.78 -2.31 -6.53
CA ALA A 263 -7.78 -1.47 -5.88
C ALA A 263 -6.78 -0.86 -6.89
N MET A 264 -6.34 -1.62 -7.91
CA MET A 264 -5.53 -1.09 -9.02
C MET A 264 -6.29 0.00 -9.80
N SER A 265 -7.59 -0.18 -10.04
CA SER A 265 -8.44 0.84 -10.67
C SER A 265 -8.50 2.13 -9.84
N GLN A 266 -8.71 2.02 -8.53
CA GLN A 266 -8.68 3.16 -7.61
C GLN A 266 -7.33 3.88 -7.62
N GLN A 267 -6.23 3.12 -7.63
CA GLN A 267 -4.91 3.72 -7.70
C GLN A 267 -4.69 4.44 -9.05
N ALA A 268 -5.05 3.81 -10.17
CA ALA A 268 -4.93 4.40 -11.50
C ALA A 268 -5.71 5.73 -11.60
N GLN A 269 -6.92 5.77 -11.03
CA GLN A 269 -7.72 6.99 -10.93
C GLN A 269 -7.00 8.08 -10.15
N TYR A 270 -6.43 7.74 -8.99
CA TYR A 270 -5.71 8.70 -8.14
C TYR A 270 -4.48 9.32 -8.83
N VAL A 271 -3.79 8.57 -9.69
CA VAL A 271 -2.65 9.07 -10.50
C VAL A 271 -3.05 9.60 -11.87
N ALA A 272 -4.32 9.99 -12.05
CA ALA A 272 -4.88 10.57 -13.27
C ALA A 272 -4.79 9.68 -14.53
N GLN A 273 -4.75 8.36 -14.37
CA GLN A 273 -4.82 7.38 -15.44
C GLN A 273 -6.25 6.86 -15.62
N SER A 274 -7.20 7.76 -15.86
CA SER A 274 -8.65 7.49 -15.84
C SER A 274 -9.09 6.40 -16.83
N ARG A 275 -8.55 6.41 -18.06
CA ARG A 275 -8.81 5.32 -19.03
C ARG A 275 -8.37 3.96 -18.49
N ARG A 276 -7.21 3.91 -17.83
CA ARG A 276 -6.69 2.67 -17.23
C ARG A 276 -7.56 2.23 -16.05
N ALA A 277 -8.08 3.17 -15.27
CA ALA A 277 -9.00 2.87 -14.18
C ALA A 277 -10.26 2.14 -14.69
N VAL A 278 -10.84 2.59 -15.81
CA VAL A 278 -11.99 1.91 -16.45
C VAL A 278 -11.64 0.49 -16.92
N GLU A 279 -10.49 0.31 -17.57
CA GLU A 279 -10.05 -1.01 -18.05
C GLU A 279 -9.83 -2.01 -16.90
N LEU A 280 -9.19 -1.55 -15.81
CA LEU A 280 -8.97 -2.35 -14.61
C LEU A 280 -10.27 -2.67 -13.88
N ALA A 281 -11.20 -1.72 -13.79
CA ALA A 281 -12.52 -1.95 -13.22
C ALA A 281 -13.29 -3.03 -13.99
N ARG A 282 -13.19 -3.06 -15.32
CA ARG A 282 -13.81 -4.11 -16.15
C ARG A 282 -13.16 -5.48 -15.95
N ALA A 283 -11.82 -5.53 -15.86
CA ALA A 283 -11.13 -6.76 -15.51
C ALA A 283 -11.58 -7.29 -14.14
N ALA A 284 -11.75 -6.38 -13.17
CA ALA A 284 -12.27 -6.70 -11.85
C ALA A 284 -13.72 -7.24 -11.91
N GLN A 285 -14.59 -6.66 -12.73
CA GLN A 285 -15.95 -7.17 -12.96
C GLN A 285 -15.94 -8.60 -13.50
N SER A 286 -15.06 -8.92 -14.47
CA SER A 286 -14.94 -10.29 -14.99
C SER A 286 -14.50 -11.29 -13.91
N ALA A 287 -13.57 -10.89 -13.04
CA ALA A 287 -13.13 -11.71 -11.91
C ALA A 287 -14.24 -11.92 -10.87
N ALA A 288 -14.96 -10.84 -10.50
CA ALA A 288 -16.08 -10.88 -9.56
C ALA A 288 -17.23 -11.77 -10.06
N GLN A 289 -17.56 -11.69 -11.36
CA GLN A 289 -18.55 -12.56 -11.99
C GLN A 289 -18.14 -14.02 -11.94
N ARG A 290 -16.87 -14.32 -12.24
CA ARG A 290 -16.34 -15.69 -12.17
C ARG A 290 -16.33 -16.24 -10.74
N ALA A 291 -16.10 -15.39 -9.76
CA ALA A 291 -16.19 -15.73 -8.35
C ALA A 291 -17.64 -15.87 -7.83
N GLY A 292 -18.64 -15.42 -8.59
CA GLY A 292 -20.03 -15.39 -8.15
C GLY A 292 -20.29 -14.41 -7.01
N MET A 293 -19.55 -13.28 -6.97
CA MET A 293 -19.60 -12.30 -5.88
C MET A 293 -20.34 -11.02 -6.31
N PRO A 294 -21.66 -10.90 -6.08
CA PRO A 294 -22.45 -9.77 -6.57
C PRO A 294 -22.11 -8.44 -5.89
N VAL A 295 -21.77 -8.43 -4.59
CA VAL A 295 -21.36 -7.20 -3.90
C VAL A 295 -20.05 -6.66 -4.46
N LEU A 296 -19.07 -7.53 -4.71
CA LEU A 296 -17.81 -7.14 -5.35
C LEU A 296 -18.06 -6.64 -6.79
N LEU A 297 -19.00 -7.25 -7.51
CA LEU A 297 -19.40 -6.77 -8.84
C LEU A 297 -19.96 -5.34 -8.77
N THR A 298 -20.78 -5.01 -7.77
CA THR A 298 -21.24 -3.64 -7.53
C THR A 298 -20.06 -2.70 -7.35
N GLU A 299 -19.12 -3.01 -6.45
CA GLU A 299 -17.94 -2.17 -6.25
C GLU A 299 -17.20 -1.89 -7.56
N CYS A 300 -16.94 -2.95 -8.33
CA CYS A 300 -16.23 -2.85 -9.60
C CYS A 300 -16.99 -2.00 -10.64
N GLN A 301 -18.32 -2.01 -10.62
CA GLN A 301 -19.15 -1.16 -11.48
C GLN A 301 -19.10 0.31 -11.07
N VAL A 302 -19.00 0.60 -9.77
CA VAL A 302 -18.80 1.99 -9.31
C VAL A 302 -17.39 2.49 -9.62
N MET A 303 -16.36 1.65 -9.54
CA MET A 303 -15.02 2.05 -10.00
C MET A 303 -14.99 2.36 -11.49
N GLU A 304 -15.74 1.61 -12.31
CA GLU A 304 -15.93 1.94 -13.73
C GLU A 304 -16.62 3.30 -13.90
N ALA A 305 -17.70 3.56 -13.15
CA ALA A 305 -18.38 4.85 -13.17
C ALA A 305 -17.46 6.02 -12.80
N HIS A 306 -16.65 5.85 -11.75
CA HIS A 306 -15.71 6.86 -11.30
C HIS A 306 -14.63 7.15 -12.36
N GLY A 307 -14.10 6.11 -13.03
CA GLY A 307 -13.18 6.28 -14.15
C GLY A 307 -13.80 7.03 -15.33
N TYR A 308 -15.11 6.86 -15.58
CA TYR A 308 -15.84 7.66 -16.58
C TYR A 308 -16.07 9.11 -16.16
N ALA A 309 -16.42 9.32 -14.90
CA ALA A 309 -16.57 10.66 -14.33
C ALA A 309 -15.29 11.48 -14.47
N ALA A 310 -14.14 10.86 -14.20
CA ALA A 310 -12.81 11.45 -14.37
C ALA A 310 -12.46 11.84 -15.82
N GLN A 311 -13.06 11.15 -16.79
CA GLN A 311 -12.94 11.46 -18.22
C GLN A 311 -13.97 12.50 -18.68
N GLN A 312 -14.78 13.05 -17.76
CA GLN A 312 -15.91 13.92 -18.05
C GLN A 312 -16.98 13.27 -18.95
N GLU A 313 -17.05 11.93 -18.96
CA GLU A 313 -18.04 11.17 -19.73
C GLU A 313 -19.32 10.93 -18.91
N ALA A 314 -20.08 12.01 -18.67
CA ALA A 314 -21.26 11.99 -17.79
C ALA A 314 -22.28 10.89 -18.13
N ARG A 315 -22.54 10.64 -19.42
CA ARG A 315 -23.48 9.60 -19.87
C ARG A 315 -22.98 8.19 -19.54
N ALA A 316 -21.71 7.90 -19.78
CA ALA A 316 -21.12 6.60 -19.48
C ALA A 316 -21.05 6.35 -17.98
N CYS A 317 -20.70 7.38 -17.20
CA CYS A 317 -20.76 7.37 -15.74
C CYS A 317 -22.17 7.01 -15.25
N ALA A 318 -23.21 7.71 -15.71
CA ALA A 318 -24.59 7.45 -15.31
C ALA A 318 -25.04 6.01 -15.62
N LEU A 319 -24.72 5.50 -16.81
CA LEU A 319 -25.02 4.11 -17.19
C LEU A 319 -24.30 3.08 -16.31
N ALA A 320 -23.06 3.36 -15.89
CA ALA A 320 -22.33 2.51 -14.96
C ALA A 320 -22.91 2.56 -13.54
N LEU A 321 -23.29 3.74 -13.04
CA LEU A 321 -23.97 3.89 -11.74
C LEU A 321 -25.31 3.16 -11.71
N THR A 322 -26.15 3.29 -12.74
CA THR A 322 -27.42 2.55 -12.82
C THR A 322 -27.21 1.03 -12.84
N ARG A 323 -26.11 0.54 -13.40
CA ARG A 323 -25.76 -0.89 -13.32
C ARG A 323 -25.35 -1.27 -11.90
N ALA A 324 -24.55 -0.45 -11.23
CA ALA A 324 -24.13 -0.66 -9.86
C ALA A 324 -25.31 -0.67 -8.88
N GLU A 325 -26.23 0.30 -8.97
CA GLU A 325 -27.45 0.34 -8.14
C GLU A 325 -28.28 -0.94 -8.27
N LYS A 326 -28.54 -1.39 -9.51
CA LYS A 326 -29.27 -2.64 -9.76
C LYS A 326 -28.53 -3.87 -9.23
N SER A 327 -27.21 -3.90 -9.31
CA SER A 327 -26.40 -4.99 -8.74
C SER A 327 -26.46 -4.98 -7.21
N TYR A 328 -26.39 -3.80 -6.60
CA TYR A 328 -26.44 -3.61 -5.16
C TYR A 328 -27.78 -4.06 -4.58
N GLU A 329 -28.90 -3.64 -5.18
CA GLU A 329 -30.25 -4.09 -4.80
C GLU A 329 -30.40 -5.61 -4.82
N ARG A 330 -29.77 -6.28 -5.80
CA ARG A 330 -29.80 -7.74 -5.93
C ARG A 330 -28.89 -8.45 -4.94
N ALA A 331 -27.89 -7.76 -4.42
CA ALA A 331 -26.88 -8.30 -3.53
C ALA A 331 -27.22 -8.11 -2.04
N ALA A 332 -28.33 -7.43 -1.72
CA ALA A 332 -28.71 -7.06 -0.35
C ALA A 332 -28.81 -8.26 0.61
N ASP A 333 -29.17 -9.44 0.11
CA ASP A 333 -29.35 -10.66 0.91
C ASP A 333 -28.20 -11.69 0.73
N THR A 334 -27.12 -11.33 0.02
CA THR A 334 -25.99 -12.27 -0.16
C THR A 334 -25.02 -12.24 1.01
N GLU A 335 -24.61 -13.43 1.45
CA GLU A 335 -23.53 -13.58 2.43
C GLU A 335 -22.21 -13.02 1.85
N MET A 336 -21.58 -12.12 2.59
CA MET A 336 -20.34 -11.47 2.22
C MET A 336 -19.17 -12.06 2.99
N PRO A 337 -17.98 -12.22 2.38
CA PRO A 337 -16.80 -12.54 3.14
C PRO A 337 -16.39 -11.32 3.98
N ALA A 338 -15.91 -11.57 5.21
CA ALA A 338 -15.57 -10.53 6.19
C ALA A 338 -14.60 -9.44 5.69
N TRP A 339 -13.79 -9.71 4.66
CA TRP A 339 -12.89 -8.71 4.08
C TRP A 339 -13.60 -7.69 3.17
N LEU A 340 -14.85 -7.96 2.75
CA LEU A 340 -15.69 -7.08 1.94
C LEU A 340 -16.75 -6.34 2.77
N ASP A 341 -16.89 -6.64 4.07
CA ASP A 341 -17.86 -6.02 4.99
C ASP A 341 -17.79 -4.48 5.04
N TYR A 342 -16.69 -3.87 4.59
CA TYR A 342 -16.56 -2.42 4.48
C TYR A 342 -17.43 -1.82 3.37
N PHE A 343 -17.86 -2.62 2.39
CA PHE A 343 -18.67 -2.17 1.26
C PHE A 343 -20.16 -2.18 1.64
N ASP A 344 -20.51 -1.24 2.52
CA ASP A 344 -21.89 -1.00 2.96
C ASP A 344 -22.55 0.15 2.17
N GLU A 345 -23.76 0.51 2.57
CA GLU A 345 -24.54 1.60 1.97
C GLU A 345 -23.81 2.94 2.03
N ALA A 346 -23.12 3.22 3.14
CA ALA A 346 -22.40 4.47 3.33
C ALA A 346 -21.17 4.53 2.40
N TYR A 347 -20.44 3.44 2.25
CA TYR A 347 -19.32 3.35 1.31
C TYR A 347 -19.79 3.42 -0.14
N PHE A 348 -20.89 2.74 -0.48
CA PHE A 348 -21.50 2.82 -1.81
C PHE A 348 -21.89 4.27 -2.15
N ALA A 349 -22.60 4.95 -1.25
CA ALA A 349 -22.94 6.37 -1.39
C ALA A 349 -21.69 7.26 -1.52
N ALA A 350 -20.63 7.00 -0.75
CA ALA A 350 -19.37 7.76 -0.86
C ALA A 350 -18.80 7.71 -2.28
N LYS A 351 -18.79 6.52 -2.89
CA LYS A 351 -18.26 6.33 -4.24
C LYS A 351 -19.12 6.99 -5.32
N ILE A 352 -20.45 7.00 -5.14
CA ILE A 352 -21.36 7.77 -6.02
C ILE A 352 -21.08 9.28 -5.88
N ALA A 353 -20.92 9.78 -4.66
CA ALA A 353 -20.58 11.19 -4.41
C ALA A 353 -19.28 11.59 -5.12
N HIS A 354 -18.24 10.75 -5.06
CA HIS A 354 -17.00 11.00 -5.81
C HIS A 354 -17.26 11.12 -7.32
N CYS A 355 -18.10 10.27 -7.92
CA CYS A 355 -18.43 10.37 -9.34
C CYS A 355 -19.07 11.72 -9.69
N PHE A 356 -20.04 12.18 -8.89
CA PHE A 356 -20.68 13.48 -9.15
C PHE A 356 -19.73 14.66 -8.88
N ARG A 357 -18.84 14.54 -7.90
CA ARG A 357 -17.82 15.54 -7.62
C ARG A 357 -16.90 15.74 -8.82
N GLU A 358 -16.38 14.65 -9.40
CA GLU A 358 -15.53 14.74 -10.59
C GLU A 358 -16.24 15.39 -11.78
N LEU A 359 -17.57 15.23 -11.88
CA LEU A 359 -18.41 15.86 -12.92
C LEU A 359 -18.83 17.31 -12.58
N GLY A 360 -18.40 17.87 -11.44
CA GLY A 360 -18.79 19.21 -11.00
C GLY A 360 -20.26 19.34 -10.60
N ARG A 361 -20.94 18.22 -10.30
CA ARG A 361 -22.37 18.15 -9.96
C ARG A 361 -22.57 18.32 -8.46
N GLY A 362 -22.55 19.57 -8.01
CA GLY A 362 -22.56 19.94 -6.59
C GLY A 362 -23.75 19.39 -5.80
N GLU A 363 -24.98 19.54 -6.32
CA GLU A 363 -26.21 19.11 -5.63
C GLU A 363 -26.24 17.58 -5.42
N GLU A 364 -25.93 16.81 -6.46
CA GLU A 364 -25.89 15.35 -6.37
C GLU A 364 -24.72 14.89 -5.50
N THR A 365 -23.58 15.59 -5.55
CA THR A 365 -22.46 15.29 -4.66
C THR A 365 -22.87 15.47 -3.19
N GLU A 366 -23.55 16.57 -2.84
CA GLU A 366 -24.04 16.82 -1.48
C GLU A 366 -24.99 15.71 -1.02
N GLN A 367 -25.98 15.35 -1.84
CA GLN A 367 -26.96 14.32 -1.51
C GLN A 367 -26.28 12.98 -1.11
N TYR A 368 -25.34 12.52 -1.93
CA TYR A 368 -24.66 11.24 -1.67
C TYR A 368 -23.56 11.36 -0.60
N ALA A 369 -22.90 12.52 -0.50
CA ALA A 369 -21.92 12.76 0.55
C ALA A 369 -22.58 12.73 1.94
N LEU A 370 -23.76 13.32 2.11
CA LEU A 370 -24.52 13.27 3.36
C LEU A 370 -24.86 11.83 3.77
N ARG A 371 -25.39 11.02 2.84
CA ARG A 371 -25.66 9.58 3.09
C ARG A 371 -24.41 8.83 3.52
N SER A 372 -23.26 9.17 2.93
CA SER A 372 -21.99 8.52 3.26
C SER A 372 -21.44 8.88 4.65
N LEU A 373 -22.05 9.84 5.37
CA LEU A 373 -21.64 10.20 6.74
C LEU A 373 -22.16 9.22 7.79
N ASP A 374 -23.13 8.37 7.44
CA ASP A 374 -23.62 7.25 8.27
C ASP A 374 -22.60 6.10 8.38
N MET A 375 -21.43 6.25 7.74
CA MET A 375 -20.29 5.34 7.84
C MET A 375 -19.92 5.05 9.32
N ASP A 376 -19.60 3.78 9.58
CA ASP A 376 -19.22 3.30 10.91
C ASP A 376 -18.12 4.20 11.53
N PRO A 377 -18.29 4.68 12.77
CA PRO A 377 -17.36 5.60 13.43
C PRO A 377 -15.91 5.09 13.54
N SER A 378 -15.68 3.79 13.43
CA SER A 378 -14.36 3.17 13.41
C SER A 378 -13.58 3.47 12.12
N TYR A 379 -14.26 3.76 11.01
CA TYR A 379 -13.66 4.20 9.73
C TYR A 379 -13.38 5.71 9.74
N ARG A 380 -12.66 6.19 10.77
CA ARG A 380 -12.35 7.62 10.96
C ARG A 380 -11.76 8.28 9.72
N ARG A 381 -10.81 7.61 9.06
CA ARG A 381 -10.20 8.11 7.81
C ARG A 381 -11.23 8.23 6.68
N GLY A 382 -12.03 7.19 6.47
CA GLY A 382 -13.10 7.17 5.45
C GLY A 382 -14.08 8.31 5.64
N LYS A 383 -14.57 8.48 6.88
CA LYS A 383 -15.48 9.56 7.25
C LYS A 383 -14.88 10.96 7.02
N THR A 384 -13.58 11.13 7.27
CA THR A 384 -12.89 12.39 7.00
C THR A 384 -12.88 12.74 5.51
N PHE A 385 -12.69 11.75 4.61
CA PHE A 385 -12.83 11.96 3.17
C PHE A 385 -14.22 12.46 2.80
N ASN A 386 -15.25 11.80 3.33
CA ASN A 386 -16.64 12.09 2.99
C ASN A 386 -17.06 13.50 3.43
N ILE A 387 -16.57 13.96 4.60
CA ILE A 387 -16.81 15.33 5.07
C ILE A 387 -16.11 16.36 4.17
N ALA A 388 -14.87 16.09 3.74
CA ALA A 388 -14.16 16.98 2.81
C ALA A 388 -14.87 17.05 1.44
N VAL A 389 -15.38 15.91 0.94
CA VAL A 389 -16.20 15.84 -0.29
C VAL A 389 -17.48 16.64 -0.16
N LEU A 390 -18.17 16.58 0.99
CA LEU A 390 -19.33 17.41 1.28
C LEU A 390 -18.97 18.90 1.25
N GLY A 391 -17.86 19.28 1.88
CA GLY A 391 -17.33 20.65 1.81
C GLY A 391 -17.08 21.13 0.39
N THR A 392 -16.46 20.28 -0.46
CA THR A 392 -16.30 20.57 -1.90
C THR A 392 -17.66 20.77 -2.60
N ALA A 393 -18.64 19.90 -2.33
CA ALA A 393 -19.97 19.97 -2.94
C ALA A 393 -20.71 21.28 -2.61
N LEU A 394 -20.64 21.71 -1.35
CA LEU A 394 -21.24 22.95 -0.87
C LEU A 394 -20.54 24.18 -1.45
N ALA A 395 -19.21 24.15 -1.55
CA ALA A 395 -18.43 25.23 -2.18
C ALA A 395 -18.79 25.41 -3.67
N LEU A 396 -18.95 24.30 -4.41
CA LEU A 396 -19.40 24.32 -5.82
C LEU A 396 -20.80 24.94 -6.00
N GLN A 397 -21.64 24.90 -4.96
CA GLN A 397 -22.98 25.51 -4.95
C GLN A 397 -22.98 26.95 -4.42
N GLY A 398 -21.84 27.47 -3.94
CA GLY A 398 -21.77 28.79 -3.30
C GLY A 398 -22.34 28.85 -1.88
N LYS A 399 -22.57 27.69 -1.23
CA LYS A 399 -22.93 27.61 0.20
C LYS A 399 -21.65 27.73 1.06
N VAL A 400 -21.03 28.92 1.02
CA VAL A 400 -19.67 29.15 1.53
C VAL A 400 -19.54 28.86 3.03
N ASP A 401 -20.45 29.37 3.86
CA ASP A 401 -20.40 29.21 5.31
C ASP A 401 -20.48 27.73 5.73
N GLU A 402 -21.42 26.98 5.14
CA GLU A 402 -21.59 25.55 5.39
C GLU A 402 -20.37 24.75 4.91
N ALA A 403 -19.85 25.08 3.73
CA ALA A 403 -18.64 24.48 3.20
C ALA A 403 -17.44 24.69 4.16
N CYS A 404 -17.26 25.91 4.67
CA CYS A 404 -16.18 26.22 5.61
C CYS A 404 -16.31 25.42 6.92
N ALA A 405 -17.52 25.30 7.46
CA ALA A 405 -17.77 24.52 8.67
C ALA A 405 -17.42 23.03 8.51
N HIS A 406 -17.81 22.42 7.38
CA HIS A 406 -17.49 21.03 7.09
C HIS A 406 -15.99 20.81 6.81
N VAL A 407 -15.35 21.70 6.05
CA VAL A 407 -13.90 21.61 5.80
C VAL A 407 -13.11 21.77 7.10
N ARG A 408 -13.51 22.68 7.99
CA ARG A 408 -12.91 22.82 9.33
C ARG A 408 -13.01 21.54 10.15
N THR A 409 -14.18 20.89 10.11
CA THR A 409 -14.39 19.58 10.76
C THR A 409 -13.45 18.51 10.18
N ALA A 410 -13.28 18.47 8.86
CA ALA A 410 -12.34 17.56 8.21
C ALA A 410 -10.89 17.82 8.63
N ILE A 411 -10.49 19.09 8.74
CA ILE A 411 -9.16 19.50 9.23
C ILE A 411 -8.94 18.99 10.66
N ASP A 412 -9.90 19.22 11.56
CA ASP A 412 -9.82 18.79 12.97
C ASP A 412 -9.65 17.27 13.10
N MET A 413 -10.38 16.51 12.27
CA MET A 413 -10.25 15.05 12.23
C MET A 413 -8.91 14.59 11.65
N ALA A 414 -8.38 15.31 10.66
CA ALA A 414 -7.15 14.96 9.95
C ALA A 414 -5.87 15.15 10.77
N VAL A 415 -5.85 16.04 11.77
CA VAL A 415 -4.68 16.28 12.64
C VAL A 415 -4.21 15.00 13.34
N ALA A 416 -5.14 14.11 13.68
CA ALA A 416 -4.82 12.83 14.34
C ALA A 416 -4.51 11.68 13.37
N LEU A 417 -4.53 11.92 12.05
CA LEU A 417 -4.36 10.91 11.02
C LEU A 417 -3.04 11.09 10.26
N THR A 418 -2.37 9.98 9.96
CA THR A 418 -1.22 9.94 9.05
C THR A 418 -1.64 9.44 7.67
N SER A 419 -2.40 10.27 6.94
CA SER A 419 -2.91 9.94 5.61
C SER A 419 -2.65 11.08 4.63
N SER A 420 -1.82 10.78 3.63
CA SER A 420 -1.53 11.69 2.55
C SER A 420 -2.77 12.00 1.71
N ARG A 421 -3.64 11.01 1.54
CA ARG A 421 -4.87 11.18 0.76
C ARG A 421 -5.83 12.14 1.44
N VAL A 422 -5.96 12.09 2.77
CA VAL A 422 -6.91 12.96 3.50
C VAL A 422 -6.56 14.42 3.25
N TYR A 423 -5.27 14.74 3.31
CA TYR A 423 -4.79 16.09 3.03
C TYR A 423 -5.10 16.51 1.59
N ARG A 424 -5.00 15.61 0.60
CA ARG A 424 -5.39 15.92 -0.78
C ARG A 424 -6.88 16.28 -0.90
N TYR A 425 -7.77 15.53 -0.26
CA TYR A 425 -9.21 15.83 -0.27
C TYR A 425 -9.55 17.16 0.42
N ILE A 426 -8.86 17.48 1.52
CA ILE A 426 -9.00 18.78 2.19
C ILE A 426 -8.48 19.90 1.27
N GLY A 427 -7.34 19.70 0.61
CA GLY A 427 -6.80 20.63 -0.39
C GLY A 427 -7.74 20.83 -1.58
N ASP A 428 -8.40 19.77 -2.08
CA ASP A 428 -9.44 19.89 -3.12
C ASP A 428 -10.59 20.78 -2.66
N ALA A 429 -11.05 20.61 -1.41
CA ALA A 429 -12.12 21.44 -0.84
C ALA A 429 -11.68 22.90 -0.64
N CYS A 430 -10.44 23.13 -0.19
CA CYS A 430 -9.86 24.47 -0.08
C CYS A 430 -9.78 25.14 -1.47
N ARG A 431 -9.32 24.42 -2.50
CA ARG A 431 -9.31 24.92 -3.87
C ARG A 431 -10.70 25.25 -4.39
N ALA A 432 -11.72 24.45 -4.08
CA ALA A 432 -13.10 24.75 -4.44
C ALA A 432 -13.63 26.03 -3.77
N LEU A 433 -13.10 26.40 -2.60
CA LEU A 433 -13.41 27.65 -1.90
C LEU A 433 -12.57 28.85 -2.37
N SER A 434 -11.50 28.64 -3.14
CA SER A 434 -10.62 29.73 -3.61
C SER A 434 -11.32 30.86 -4.37
N PRO A 435 -12.42 30.67 -5.13
CA PRO A 435 -13.16 31.77 -5.74
C PRO A 435 -13.76 32.75 -4.71
N TYR A 436 -13.93 32.33 -3.46
CA TYR A 436 -14.50 33.08 -2.35
C TYR A 436 -13.43 33.57 -1.35
N ALA A 437 -12.15 33.59 -1.73
CA ALA A 437 -11.04 33.94 -0.83
C ALA A 437 -11.11 35.35 -0.21
N ALA A 438 -11.95 36.24 -0.76
CA ALA A 438 -12.21 37.56 -0.18
C ALA A 438 -13.10 37.49 1.08
N GLU A 439 -13.94 36.46 1.20
CA GLU A 439 -14.84 36.25 2.33
C GLU A 439 -14.04 36.00 3.63
N PRO A 440 -14.39 36.63 4.76
CA PRO A 440 -13.67 36.47 6.02
C PRO A 440 -13.55 35.00 6.46
N ASP A 441 -14.64 34.24 6.38
CA ASP A 441 -14.71 32.85 6.83
C ASP A 441 -13.79 31.93 6.02
N VAL A 442 -13.66 32.19 4.70
CA VAL A 442 -12.76 31.44 3.83
C VAL A 442 -11.31 31.77 4.17
N ARG A 443 -10.99 33.05 4.41
CA ARG A 443 -9.63 33.45 4.80
C ARG A 443 -9.22 32.83 6.13
N GLU A 444 -10.09 32.89 7.13
CA GLU A 444 -9.86 32.26 8.44
C GLU A 444 -9.66 30.74 8.29
N LEU A 445 -10.48 30.08 7.46
CA LEU A 445 -10.34 28.66 7.19
C LEU A 445 -9.00 28.32 6.53
N MET A 446 -8.53 29.12 5.56
CA MET A 446 -7.24 28.87 4.90
C MET A 446 -6.09 29.04 5.88
N GLU A 447 -6.09 30.11 6.69
CA GLU A 447 -5.10 30.32 7.76
C GLU A 447 -5.13 29.16 8.77
N TYR A 448 -6.32 28.69 9.13
CA TYR A 448 -6.53 27.54 10.01
C TYR A 448 -5.98 26.24 9.40
N ALA A 449 -6.23 25.99 8.12
CA ALA A 449 -5.73 24.81 7.42
C ALA A 449 -4.20 24.80 7.38
N GLU A 450 -3.58 25.95 7.14
CA GLU A 450 -2.12 26.11 7.11
C GLU A 450 -1.47 25.89 8.48
N ASP A 451 -2.09 26.39 9.56
CA ASP A 451 -1.59 26.19 10.93
C ASP A 451 -1.72 24.71 11.36
N ARG A 452 -2.88 24.10 11.10
CA ARG A 452 -3.22 22.77 11.63
C ARG A 452 -2.67 21.64 10.78
N LEU A 453 -2.50 21.86 9.48
CA LEU A 453 -2.01 20.86 8.52
C LEU A 453 -0.89 21.46 7.64
N PRO A 454 0.31 21.72 8.19
CA PRO A 454 1.43 22.31 7.43
C PRO A 454 1.82 21.53 6.17
N ASP A 455 1.57 20.21 6.17
CA ASP A 455 1.82 19.31 5.04
C ASP A 455 0.97 19.62 3.79
N LEU A 456 -0.11 20.41 3.92
CA LEU A 456 -0.90 20.88 2.77
C LEU A 456 -0.05 21.76 1.84
N ARG A 457 0.77 22.68 2.39
CA ARG A 457 1.61 23.61 1.61
C ARG A 457 2.64 22.88 0.76
N VAL A 458 3.31 21.88 1.33
CA VAL A 458 4.38 21.10 0.67
C VAL A 458 3.87 20.32 -0.54
N ARG A 459 2.57 20.09 -0.64
CA ARG A 459 1.97 19.20 -1.63
C ARG A 459 1.28 19.91 -2.78
N GLU A 460 0.81 21.13 -2.58
CA GLU A 460 0.33 21.96 -3.70
C GLU A 460 1.48 22.37 -4.65
N GLU A 461 2.72 22.33 -4.18
CA GLU A 461 3.92 22.63 -4.98
C GLU A 461 4.39 21.47 -5.88
N ARG A 462 3.77 20.28 -5.84
CA ARG A 462 4.08 19.18 -6.77
C ARG A 462 3.21 19.30 -8.03
N PRO A 463 3.81 19.54 -9.22
CA PRO A 463 3.10 19.76 -10.48
C PRO A 463 2.30 18.54 -10.95
#